data_AF-A0A819HKG7-F1
#
_entry.id   AF-A0A819HKG7-F1
#
_cell.length_a   1.000
_cell.length_b   1.000
_cell.length_c   1.000
_cell.angle_alpha   90.00
_cell.angle_beta   90.00
_cell.angle_gamma   90.00
#
_symmetry.space_group_name_H-M   'P 1'
#
loop_
_entity.id
_entity.type
_entity.pdbx_description
1 polymer ?
#
loop_
_entity_poly.entity_id
_entity_poly.type
_entity_poly.pdbx_seq_one_letter_code
_entity_poly.pdbx_strand_id
1 'polypeptide(L)'
;MTRFSPLDEDAELHNIIKKVQTHSRNHSKSCLKYHKTLCRFGFPRPVARRTFICEPIKVDNDDEKQHSKKVKEILAKRNTTMNTVEKEKMLLRSDFYNLLTKYNWTCDEYESALRLVHTRTIVIHKREPNARWVNQYNEELL
;
A
#
# COMPACT_ATOMS: atom_id res chain seq x y z
N MET A 1 26.28 -12.63 20.62
CA MET A 1 25.50 -13.74 20.05
C MET A 1 24.18 -13.82 20.78
N THR A 2 23.21 -12.99 20.38
CA THR A 2 21.86 -13.01 20.95
C THR A 2 21.14 -14.23 20.37
N ARG A 3 20.84 -15.20 21.22
CA ARG A 3 20.01 -16.36 20.87
C ARG A 3 18.58 -15.85 20.73
N PHE A 4 18.07 -15.81 19.50
CA PHE A 4 16.63 -15.63 19.30
C PHE A 4 15.96 -16.95 19.70
N SER A 5 14.95 -16.85 20.57
CA SER A 5 14.02 -17.96 20.82
C SER A 5 13.29 -18.32 19.52
N PRO A 6 12.94 -19.60 19.30
CA PRO A 6 12.17 -20.02 18.12
C PRO A 6 10.85 -19.24 18.02
N LEU A 7 10.40 -19.02 16.77
CA LEU A 7 9.21 -18.23 16.38
C LEU A 7 7.88 -18.64 17.06
N ASP A 8 7.86 -19.76 17.79
CA ASP A 8 6.67 -20.37 18.39
C ASP A 8 6.52 -20.14 19.91
N GLU A 9 7.48 -19.50 20.60
CA GLU A 9 7.49 -19.52 22.08
C GLU A 9 6.59 -18.51 22.78
N ASP A 10 6.03 -17.51 22.09
CA ASP A 10 5.16 -16.53 22.75
C ASP A 10 3.98 -16.09 21.87
N ALA A 11 2.90 -16.87 21.93
CA ALA A 11 1.63 -16.55 21.29
C ALA A 11 1.04 -15.21 21.78
N GLU A 12 1.34 -14.80 23.02
CA GLU A 12 0.93 -13.52 23.56
C GLU A 12 1.69 -12.38 22.88
N LEU A 13 3.01 -12.47 22.79
CA LEU A 13 3.85 -11.52 22.07
C LEU A 13 3.46 -11.43 20.59
N HIS A 14 3.25 -12.55 19.92
CA HIS A 14 2.79 -12.56 18.53
C HIS A 14 1.44 -11.84 18.36
N ASN A 15 0.50 -12.06 19.28
CA ASN A 15 -0.79 -11.37 19.27
C ASN A 15 -0.66 -9.86 19.53
N ILE A 16 0.22 -9.47 20.45
CA ILE A 16 0.54 -8.07 20.72
C ILE A 16 1.12 -7.43 19.46
N ILE A 17 2.18 -8.02 18.88
CA ILE A 17 2.83 -7.53 17.65
C ILE A 17 1.80 -7.38 16.54
N LYS A 18 1.01 -8.42 16.26
CA LYS A 18 -0.03 -8.37 15.22
C LYS A 18 -1.02 -7.24 15.45
N LYS A 19 -1.42 -6.98 16.70
CA LYS A 19 -2.35 -5.91 17.06
C LYS A 19 -1.73 -4.52 16.95
N VAL A 20 -0.49 -4.32 17.38
CA VAL A 20 0.16 -2.99 17.41
C VAL A 20 0.83 -2.63 16.08
N GLN A 21 1.25 -3.63 15.29
CA GLN A 21 1.87 -3.42 13.98
C GLN A 21 0.86 -3.39 12.83
N THR A 22 -0.40 -3.78 13.04
CA THR A 22 -1.44 -3.69 12.01
C THR A 22 -2.27 -2.42 12.19
N HIS A 23 -2.28 -1.57 11.17
CA HIS A 23 -3.12 -0.39 11.14
C HIS A 23 -4.60 -0.80 10.95
N SER A 24 -5.49 -0.24 11.77
CA SER A 24 -6.93 -0.52 11.68
C SER A 24 -7.52 -0.14 10.33
N ARG A 25 -8.31 -1.06 9.75
CA ARG A 25 -9.13 -0.80 8.56
C ARG A 25 -10.31 0.13 8.84
N ASN A 26 -10.74 0.18 10.10
CA ASN A 26 -11.75 1.10 10.60
C ASN A 26 -11.06 2.35 11.13
N HIS A 27 -10.96 3.38 10.28
CA HIS A 27 -10.28 4.61 10.64
C HIS A 27 -11.09 5.44 11.64
N SER A 28 -10.47 5.84 12.74
CA SER A 28 -11.03 6.81 13.68
C SER A 28 -11.05 8.23 13.09
N LYS A 29 -11.82 9.14 13.70
CA LYS A 29 -11.85 10.56 13.30
C LYS A 29 -10.46 11.21 13.31
N SER A 30 -9.61 10.85 14.27
CA SER A 30 -8.22 11.35 14.37
C SER A 30 -7.27 10.73 13.35
N CYS A 31 -7.57 9.51 12.89
CA CYS A 31 -6.80 8.83 11.86
C CYS A 31 -7.03 9.41 10.46
N LEU A 32 -8.18 10.04 10.21
CA LEU A 32 -8.53 10.56 8.89
C LEU A 32 -8.02 12.00 8.70
N LYS A 33 -7.59 12.32 7.49
CA LYS A 33 -7.17 13.64 7.01
C LYS A 33 -8.14 14.08 5.90
N TYR A 34 -8.23 15.40 5.67
CA TYR A 34 -9.02 16.05 4.60
C TYR A 34 -10.50 15.63 4.58
N HIS A 35 -11.35 16.36 5.32
CA HIS A 35 -12.81 16.10 5.37
C HIS A 35 -13.19 14.63 5.63
N LYS A 36 -12.33 13.89 6.35
CA LYS A 36 -12.51 12.48 6.74
C LYS A 36 -12.51 11.47 5.58
N THR A 37 -11.89 11.77 4.45
CA THR A 37 -11.90 10.86 3.28
C THR A 37 -10.64 10.01 3.12
N LEU A 38 -9.51 10.42 3.71
CA LEU A 38 -8.22 9.76 3.50
C LEU A 38 -7.53 9.41 4.83
N CYS A 39 -6.83 8.28 4.88
CA CYS A 39 -5.98 7.95 6.03
C CYS A 39 -4.81 8.94 6.14
N ARG A 40 -4.62 9.55 7.31
CA ARG A 40 -3.50 10.44 7.64
C ARG A 40 -2.14 9.78 7.39
N PHE A 41 -2.04 8.48 7.64
CA PHE A 41 -0.82 7.69 7.50
C PHE A 41 -0.68 7.02 6.12
N GLY A 42 -1.64 7.23 5.21
CA GLY A 42 -1.58 6.69 3.85
C GLY A 42 -1.87 5.19 3.76
N PHE A 43 -2.68 4.64 4.67
CA PHE A 43 -3.22 3.28 4.53
C PHE A 43 -4.49 3.24 3.66
N PRO A 44 -4.72 2.15 2.91
CA PRO A 44 -3.81 1.03 2.67
C PRO A 44 -2.58 1.46 1.86
N ARG A 45 -1.42 0.90 2.18
CA ARG A 45 -0.17 1.23 1.48
C ARG A 45 -0.13 0.56 0.10
N PRO A 46 0.56 1.14 -0.90
CA PRO A 46 0.72 0.52 -2.20
C PRO A 46 1.47 -0.82 -2.10
N VAL A 47 1.07 -1.75 -2.95
CA VAL A 47 1.82 -2.99 -3.20
C VAL A 47 3.06 -2.63 -4.01
N ALA A 48 4.20 -3.26 -3.77
CA ALA A 48 5.40 -3.04 -4.58
C ALA A 48 6.27 -4.29 -4.60
N ARG A 49 6.89 -4.60 -5.74
CA ARG A 49 7.79 -5.76 -5.89
C ARG A 49 9.15 -5.51 -5.24
N ARG A 50 9.56 -4.25 -5.16
CA ARG A 50 10.83 -3.76 -4.61
C ARG A 50 10.61 -2.44 -3.88
N THR A 51 11.59 -2.06 -3.07
CA THR A 51 11.64 -0.71 -2.48
C THR A 51 12.22 0.25 -3.51
N PHE A 52 11.61 1.43 -3.67
CA PHE A 52 12.09 2.46 -4.59
C PHE A 52 11.72 3.86 -4.12
N ILE A 53 12.45 4.86 -4.61
CA ILE A 53 12.12 6.27 -4.41
C ILE A 53 11.10 6.67 -5.48
N CYS A 54 9.94 7.13 -5.02
CA CYS A 54 8.87 7.62 -5.86
C CYS A 54 8.97 9.14 -5.91
N GLU A 55 9.54 9.65 -7.00
CA GLU A 55 9.62 11.08 -7.27
C GLU A 55 8.42 11.54 -8.08
N PRO A 56 7.76 12.64 -7.68
CA PRO A 56 6.58 13.17 -8.36
C PRO A 56 6.95 13.61 -9.78
N ILE A 57 6.10 13.26 -10.75
CA ILE A 57 6.22 13.75 -12.12
C ILE A 57 5.47 15.09 -12.21
N LYS A 58 6.16 16.14 -12.66
CA LYS A 58 5.52 17.42 -13.01
C LYS A 58 4.72 17.24 -14.29
N VAL A 59 3.52 17.82 -14.30
CA VAL A 59 2.54 17.69 -15.37
C VAL A 59 2.18 19.11 -15.78
N ASP A 60 2.75 19.54 -16.90
CA ASP A 60 2.80 20.97 -17.24
C ASP A 60 1.84 21.33 -18.39
N ASN A 61 1.61 20.41 -19.34
CA ASN A 61 0.68 20.61 -20.46
C ASN A 61 -0.70 19.96 -20.22
N ASP A 62 -1.70 20.36 -21.01
CA ASP A 62 -3.08 19.94 -20.81
C ASP A 62 -3.33 18.47 -21.18
N ASP A 63 -2.60 17.94 -22.15
CA ASP A 63 -2.67 16.52 -22.53
C ASP A 63 -2.16 15.60 -21.41
N GLU A 64 -1.04 15.97 -20.77
CA GLU A 64 -0.49 15.28 -19.60
C GLU A 64 -1.41 15.39 -18.39
N LYS A 65 -2.09 16.53 -18.19
CA LYS A 65 -3.10 16.67 -17.13
C LYS A 65 -4.24 15.70 -17.34
N GLN A 66 -4.74 15.60 -18.57
CA GLN A 66 -5.83 14.69 -18.91
C GLN A 66 -5.41 13.22 -18.76
N HIS A 67 -4.19 12.89 -19.18
CA HIS A 67 -3.61 11.56 -18.97
C HIS A 67 -3.47 11.24 -17.47
N SER A 68 -2.89 12.16 -16.69
CA SER A 68 -2.71 12.05 -15.23
C SER A 68 -4.04 11.82 -14.52
N LYS A 69 -5.11 12.51 -14.94
CA LYS A 69 -6.46 12.31 -14.40
C LYS A 69 -6.98 10.90 -14.68
N LYS A 70 -6.86 10.40 -15.91
CA LYS A 70 -7.26 9.03 -16.27
C LYS A 70 -6.50 7.99 -15.45
N VAL A 71 -5.19 8.15 -15.29
CA VAL A 71 -4.36 7.24 -14.48
C VAL A 71 -4.79 7.23 -13.02
N LYS A 72 -5.08 8.42 -12.44
CA LYS A 72 -5.59 8.54 -11.06
C LYS A 72 -6.93 7.85 -10.88
N GLU A 73 -7.83 7.95 -11.85
CA GLU A 73 -9.12 7.27 -11.83
C GLU A 73 -8.97 5.75 -11.89
N ILE A 74 -8.07 5.22 -12.73
CA ILE A 74 -7.77 3.79 -12.80
C ILE A 74 -7.21 3.29 -11.47
N LEU A 75 -6.25 4.01 -10.87
CA LEU A 75 -5.70 3.67 -9.56
C LEU A 75 -6.77 3.66 -8.46
N ALA A 76 -7.67 4.64 -8.46
CA ALA A 76 -8.77 4.71 -7.51
C ALA A 76 -9.71 3.50 -7.65
N LYS A 77 -10.15 3.20 -8.87
CA LYS A 77 -11.00 2.03 -9.16
C LYS A 77 -10.34 0.72 -8.72
N ARG A 78 -9.07 0.53 -9.08
CA ARG A 78 -8.29 -0.65 -8.69
C ARG A 78 -8.15 -0.78 -7.17
N ASN A 79 -7.85 0.33 -6.48
CA ASN A 79 -7.75 0.34 -5.02
C ASN A 79 -9.07 -0.05 -4.37
N THR A 80 -10.20 0.45 -4.88
CA THR A 80 -11.53 0.04 -4.42
C THR A 80 -11.76 -1.45 -4.64
N THR A 81 -11.45 -1.99 -5.82
CA THR A 81 -11.58 -3.44 -6.08
C THR A 81 -10.71 -4.27 -5.14
N MET A 82 -9.44 -3.90 -4.93
CA MET A 82 -8.59 -4.59 -3.96
C MET A 82 -9.17 -4.55 -2.54
N ASN A 83 -9.69 -3.40 -2.11
CA ASN A 83 -10.27 -3.27 -0.77
C ASN A 83 -11.54 -4.12 -0.61
N THR A 84 -12.31 -4.34 -1.67
CA THR A 84 -13.46 -5.25 -1.66
C THR A 84 -13.00 -6.69 -1.55
N VAL A 85 -12.08 -7.13 -2.41
CA VAL A 85 -11.56 -8.52 -2.41
C VAL A 85 -10.88 -8.84 -1.06
N GLU A 86 -10.17 -7.88 -0.47
CA GLU A 86 -9.52 -8.03 0.83
C GLU A 86 -10.51 -8.27 2.00
N LYS A 87 -11.79 -7.89 1.86
CA LYS A 87 -12.82 -8.20 2.86
C LYS A 87 -13.28 -9.65 2.79
N GLU A 88 -13.21 -10.26 1.62
CA GLU A 88 -13.71 -11.61 1.35
C GLU A 88 -12.61 -12.66 1.53
N LYS A 89 -11.39 -12.33 1.11
CA LYS A 89 -10.24 -13.24 1.19
C LYS A 89 -8.93 -12.51 1.43
N MET A 90 -7.94 -13.28 1.86
CA MET A 90 -6.56 -12.84 1.90
C MET A 90 -6.04 -12.60 0.48
N LEU A 91 -5.48 -11.41 0.22
CA LEU A 91 -4.92 -11.06 -1.07
C LEU A 91 -3.57 -11.75 -1.28
N LEU A 92 -3.44 -12.46 -2.40
CA LEU A 92 -2.19 -13.04 -2.86
C LEU A 92 -1.53 -12.18 -3.94
N ARG A 93 -0.25 -12.48 -4.21
CA ARG A 93 0.50 -11.81 -5.28
C ARG A 93 -0.15 -11.99 -6.66
N SER A 94 -0.73 -13.16 -6.92
CA SER A 94 -1.48 -13.45 -8.16
C SER A 94 -2.72 -12.55 -8.30
N ASP A 95 -3.45 -12.27 -7.22
CA ASP A 95 -4.61 -11.37 -7.25
C ASP A 95 -4.21 -9.96 -7.68
N PHE A 96 -3.06 -9.49 -7.20
CA PHE A 96 -2.51 -8.20 -7.60
C PHE A 96 -2.17 -8.18 -9.10
N TYR A 97 -1.51 -9.22 -9.62
CA TYR A 97 -1.19 -9.29 -11.05
C TYR A 97 -2.45 -9.42 -11.93
N ASN A 98 -3.42 -10.25 -11.53
CA ASN A 98 -4.70 -10.37 -12.23
C ASN A 98 -5.42 -9.03 -12.31
N LEU A 99 -5.36 -8.22 -11.25
CA LEU A 99 -5.91 -6.86 -11.27
C LEU A 99 -5.15 -5.94 -12.21
N LEU A 100 -3.81 -6.00 -12.26
CA LEU A 100 -3.05 -5.22 -13.23
C LEU A 100 -3.43 -5.60 -14.67
N THR A 101 -3.50 -6.90 -14.98
CA THR A 101 -3.93 -7.40 -16.29
C THR A 101 -5.34 -6.94 -16.64
N LYS A 102 -6.28 -6.94 -15.67
CA LYS A 102 -7.65 -6.43 -15.87
C LYS A 102 -7.69 -4.96 -16.31
N TYR A 103 -6.76 -4.14 -15.84
CA TYR A 103 -6.63 -2.73 -16.25
C TYR A 103 -5.61 -2.52 -17.38
N ASN A 104 -5.15 -3.60 -18.01
CA ASN A 104 -4.16 -3.60 -19.07
C ASN A 104 -2.85 -2.90 -18.69
N TRP A 105 -2.40 -3.10 -17.44
CA TRP A 105 -1.18 -2.55 -16.88
C TRP A 105 -0.12 -3.61 -16.63
N THR A 106 1.12 -3.22 -16.87
CA THR A 106 2.32 -3.87 -16.36
C THR A 106 2.65 -3.38 -14.95
N CYS A 107 3.58 -4.05 -14.28
CA CYS A 107 4.06 -3.60 -12.98
C CYS A 107 4.79 -2.25 -13.06
N ASP A 108 5.49 -1.99 -14.15
CA ASP A 108 6.31 -0.77 -14.29
C ASP A 108 5.43 0.44 -14.62
N GLU A 109 4.35 0.24 -15.38
CA GLU A 109 3.31 1.25 -15.58
C GLU A 109 2.60 1.57 -14.26
N TYR A 110 2.35 0.56 -13.43
CA TYR A 110 1.81 0.80 -12.09
C TYR A 110 2.78 1.57 -11.19
N GLU A 111 4.06 1.22 -11.14
CA GLU A 111 5.08 1.97 -10.39
C GLU A 111 5.18 3.42 -10.90
N SER A 112 5.10 3.62 -12.21
CA SER A 112 5.08 4.94 -12.84
C SER A 112 3.80 5.72 -12.50
N ALA A 113 2.65 5.06 -12.46
CA ALA A 113 1.37 5.66 -12.07
C ALA A 113 1.39 6.18 -10.62
N LEU A 114 2.11 5.52 -9.72
CA LEU A 114 2.29 6.00 -8.34
C LEU A 114 2.99 7.36 -8.29
N ARG A 115 3.93 7.62 -9.21
CA ARG A 115 4.64 8.91 -9.33
C ARG A 115 3.73 10.07 -9.74
N LEU A 116 2.62 9.78 -10.42
CA LEU A 116 1.61 10.78 -10.79
C LEU A 116 0.63 11.11 -9.64
N VAL A 117 0.50 10.19 -8.67
CA VAL A 117 -0.40 10.37 -7.51
C VAL A 117 0.30 11.10 -6.38
N HIS A 118 1.56 10.74 -6.10
CA HIS A 118 2.31 11.38 -5.02
C HIS A 118 2.78 12.77 -5.44
N THR A 119 2.58 13.75 -4.56
CA THR A 119 2.95 15.16 -4.80
C THR A 119 4.33 15.51 -4.25
N ARG A 120 4.93 14.62 -3.45
CA ARG A 120 6.24 14.78 -2.83
C ARG A 120 7.05 13.51 -3.02
N THR A 121 8.37 13.63 -2.99
CA THR A 121 9.26 12.47 -3.01
C THR A 121 9.01 11.62 -1.76
N ILE A 122 8.71 10.33 -1.97
CA ILE A 122 8.51 9.36 -0.89
C ILE A 122 9.24 8.05 -1.18
N VAL A 123 9.58 7.32 -0.13
CA VAL A 123 10.05 5.93 -0.26
C VAL A 123 8.85 5.00 -0.27
N ILE A 124 8.70 4.24 -1.34
CA ILE A 124 7.73 3.14 -1.44
C ILE A 124 8.47 1.85 -1.15
N HIS A 125 8.03 1.11 -0.14
CA HIS A 125 8.69 -0.12 0.28
C HIS A 125 8.08 -1.32 -0.43
N LYS A 126 8.92 -2.33 -0.68
CA LYS A 126 8.48 -3.68 -1.07
C LYS A 126 7.37 -4.14 -0.11
N ARG A 127 6.23 -4.54 -0.68
CA ARG A 127 5.06 -5.01 0.07
C ARG A 127 4.31 -6.08 -0.69
N GLU A 128 3.98 -7.16 0.02
CA GLU A 128 3.00 -8.15 -0.40
C GLU A 128 1.57 -7.58 -0.27
N PRO A 129 0.59 -8.05 -1.07
CA PRO A 129 -0.79 -7.56 -1.01
C PRO A 129 -1.48 -7.74 0.34
N ASN A 130 -1.15 -8.80 1.08
CA ASN A 130 -1.62 -9.05 2.45
C ASN A 130 -1.01 -8.11 3.50
N ALA A 131 0.13 -7.48 3.21
CA ALA A 131 0.89 -6.65 4.14
C ALA A 131 0.61 -5.14 4.00
N ARG A 132 -0.38 -4.75 3.19
CA ARG A 132 -0.69 -3.32 2.92
C ARG A 132 -1.11 -2.52 4.15
N TRP A 133 -1.57 -3.21 5.19
CA TRP A 133 -2.02 -2.62 6.47
C TRP A 133 -0.98 -2.75 7.58
N VAL A 134 0.12 -3.42 7.32
CA VAL A 134 1.17 -3.63 8.31
C VAL A 134 2.11 -2.42 8.29
N ASN A 135 2.48 -1.95 9.48
CA ASN A 135 3.43 -0.87 9.64
C ASN A 135 4.81 -1.28 9.15
N GLN A 136 5.68 -0.29 8.93
CA GLN A 136 7.10 -0.56 8.79
C GLN A 136 7.65 -0.82 10.18
N TYR A 137 8.09 -2.04 10.43
CA TYR A 137 8.86 -2.42 11.60
C TYR A 137 10.16 -3.06 11.14
N ASN A 138 11.18 -2.99 12.00
CA ASN A 138 12.38 -3.76 11.80
C ASN A 138 12.16 -5.12 12.46
N GLU A 139 12.25 -6.20 11.69
CA GLU A 139 12.18 -7.57 12.21
C GLU A 139 13.28 -7.83 13.25
N GLU A 140 14.43 -7.17 13.14
CA GLU A 140 15.54 -7.31 14.11
C GLU A 140 15.30 -6.56 15.43
N LEU A 141 14.29 -5.68 15.48
CA LEU A 141 13.88 -4.99 16.70
C LEU A 141 12.73 -5.71 17.41
N LEU A 142 12.36 -6.91 16.95
CA LEU A 142 11.36 -7.79 17.55
C LEU A 142 12.02 -8.95 18.28
#